data_AF-A0A920NUH6-F1
#
_entry.id   AF-A0A920NUH6-F1
#
_cell.length_a   1.000
_cell.length_b   1.000
_cell.length_c   1.000
_cell.angle_alpha   90.00
_cell.angle_beta   90.00
_cell.angle_gamma   90.00
#
_symmetry.space_group_name_H-M   'P 1'
#
loop_
_entity.id
_entity.type
_entity.pdbx_description
1 polymer ?
#
loop_
_entity_poly.entity_id
_entity_poly.type
_entity_poly.pdbx_seq_one_letter_code
_entity_poly.pdbx_strand_id
1 'polypeptide(L)' 'MSVKKIHILGICGTFMGSLALLARELGFEVSGCDENIYPPMSNLLQEQISE' A
#
# COMPACT_ATOMS: atom_id res chain seq x y z
N MET A 1 -11.76 -10.62 15.70
CA MET A 1 -10.42 -10.46 15.10
C MET A 1 -10.15 -8.98 14.96
N SER A 2 -9.15 -8.43 15.66
CA SER A 2 -8.75 -7.03 15.45
C SER A 2 -8.02 -6.91 14.13
N VAL A 3 -8.73 -6.50 13.09
CA VAL A 3 -8.12 -6.13 11.81
C VAL A 3 -7.29 -4.88 12.09
N LYS A 4 -5.96 -5.02 12.02
CA LYS A 4 -5.05 -3.89 12.22
C LYS A 4 -4.90 -3.19 10.88
N LYS A 5 -5.43 -1.97 10.80
CA LYS A 5 -5.33 -1.11 9.63
C LYS A 5 -4.06 -0.28 9.66
N ILE A 6 -3.30 -0.28 8.58
CA ILE A 6 -2.06 0.47 8.40
C ILE A 6 -2.28 1.49 7.28
N HIS A 7 -1.93 2.74 7.55
CA HIS A 7 -1.96 3.81 6.55
C HIS A 7 -0.54 4.28 6.26
N ILE A 8 -0.11 4.16 5.01
CA ILE A 8 1.25 4.46 4.57
C ILE A 8 1.23 5.76 3.76
N LEU A 9 1.92 6.78 4.27
CA LEU A 9 2.18 8.03 3.54
C LEU A 9 3.42 7.81 2.66
N GLY A 10 3.33 8.07 1.36
CA GLY A 10 4.42 7.80 0.42
C GLY A 10 4.43 6.36 -0.11
N ILE A 11 3.26 5.76 -0.33
CA ILE A 11 3.14 4.35 -0.71
C ILE A 11 3.69 4.04 -2.12
N CYS A 12 3.85 5.05 -3.00
CA CYS A 12 4.47 4.91 -4.31
C CYS A 12 6.00 4.73 -4.27
N GLY A 13 6.63 4.79 -3.09
CA GLY A 13 8.02 4.37 -2.94
C GLY A 13 8.17 2.87 -3.16
N THR A 14 9.18 2.45 -3.95
CA THR A 14 9.46 1.03 -4.23
C THR A 14 9.64 0.18 -2.95
N PHE A 15 10.22 0.80 -1.92
CA PHE A 15 10.36 0.18 -0.60
C PHE A 15 9.02 0.11 0.16
N MET A 16 8.21 1.16 0.10
CA MET A 16 6.93 1.22 0.80
C MET A 16 5.88 0.29 0.17
N GLY A 17 5.89 0.13 -1.15
CA GLY A 17 5.03 -0.82 -1.86
C GLY A 17 5.30 -2.28 -1.47
N SER A 18 6.58 -2.66 -1.36
CA SER A 18 6.93 -4.02 -0.90
C SER A 18 6.58 -4.26 0.57
N LEU A 19 6.74 -3.24 1.43
CA LEU A 19 6.31 -3.30 2.83
C LEU A 19 4.78 -3.43 2.97
N ALA A 20 4.03 -2.69 2.14
CA ALA A 20 2.58 -2.72 2.10
C ALA A 20 2.06 -4.12 1.70
N LEU A 21 2.72 -4.76 0.74
CA LEU A 21 2.40 -6.13 0.33
C LEU A 21 2.63 -7.15 1.44
N LEU A 22 3.78 -7.06 2.12
CA LEU A 22 4.09 -7.90 3.28
C LEU A 22 3.06 -7.72 4.41
N ALA A 23 2.68 -6.48 4.72
CA ALA A 23 1.66 -6.20 5.71
C ALA A 23 0.31 -6.82 5.31
N ARG A 24 -0.05 -6.76 4.04
CA ARG A 24 -1.23 -7.44 3.51
C ARG A 24 -1.19 -8.95 3.62
N GLU A 25 -0.06 -9.58 3.31
CA GLU A 25 0.13 -11.04 3.48
C GLU A 25 0.04 -11.46 4.95
N LEU A 26 0.48 -10.60 5.87
CA LEU A 26 0.37 -10.79 7.30
C LEU A 26 -1.06 -10.59 7.85
N GLY A 27 -2.04 -10.27 6.99
CA GLY A 27 -3.44 -10.08 7.35
C GLY A 27 -3.78 -8.68 7.88
N PHE A 28 -2.93 -7.69 7.63
CA PHE A 28 -3.22 -6.29 7.91
C PHE A 28 -4.00 -5.67 6.75
N GLU A 29 -4.90 -4.75 7.06
CA GLU A 29 -5.58 -3.93 6.07
C GLU A 29 -4.68 -2.73 5.76
N VAL A 30 -4.13 -2.65 4.55
CA VAL A 30 -3.21 -1.58 4.18
C VAL A 30 -3.95 -0.58 3.31
N SER A 31 -3.69 0.70 3.57
CA SER A 31 -4.15 1.85 2.78
C SER A 31 -2.99 2.82 2.62
N GLY A 32 -2.99 3.70 1.62
CA GLY A 32 -1.91 4.65 1.50
C GLY A 32 -2.17 5.76 0.50
N CYS A 33 -1.60 6.92 0.80
CA CYS A 33 -1.69 8.12 -0.01
C CYS A 33 -0.29 8.56 -0.45
N ASP A 34 -0.16 9.02 -1.67
CA ASP A 34 1.09 9.55 -2.23
C ASP A 34 0.78 10.79 -3.08
N GLU A 35 1.67 11.79 -3.05
CA GLU A 35 1.55 13.01 -3.86
C GLU A 35 1.95 12.77 -5.33
N ASN A 36 2.73 11.72 -5.62
CA ASN A 36 3.31 11.47 -6.94
C ASN A 36 2.91 10.10 -7.49
N ILE A 37 1.59 9.86 -7.57
CA ILE A 37 1.01 8.68 -8.20
C ILE A 37 1.25 8.75 -9.72
N TYR A 38 2.35 8.17 -10.18
CA TYR A 38 2.67 8.06 -11.61
C TYR A 38 2.38 6.66 -12.16
N PRO A 39 1.79 6.56 -13.36
CA PRO A 39 1.76 5.30 -14.10
C PRO A 39 3.21 4.88 -14.41
N PRO A 40 3.62 3.61 -14.18
CA PRO A 40 2.81 2.41 -13.98
C PRO A 40 2.67 1.94 -12.51
N MET A 41 3.23 2.67 -11.54
CA MET A 41 3.22 2.24 -10.12
C MET A 41 1.84 2.39 -9.45
N SER A 42 1.03 3.35 -9.91
CA SER A 42 -0.37 3.55 -9.53
C SER A 42 -1.22 2.27 -9.63
N ASN A 43 -1.24 1.64 -10.82
CA ASN A 43 -2.06 0.45 -11.05
C ASN A 43 -1.62 -0.74 -10.18
N LEU A 44 -0.31 -0.89 -9.97
CA LEU A 44 0.25 -2.03 -9.23
C LEU A 44 -0.08 -1.91 -7.74
N LEU A 45 -0.08 -0.68 -7.22
CA LEU A 45 -0.53 -0.39 -5.85
C LEU A 45 -2.04 -0.52 -5.73
N GLN A 46 -2.82 0.01 -6.68
CA GLN A 46 -4.28 -0.02 -6.68
C GLN A 46 -4.86 -1.44 -6.86
N GLU A 47 -4.21 -2.32 -7.64
CA GLU A 47 -4.62 -3.72 -7.79
C GLU A 47 -4.37 -4.54 -6.50
N GLN A 48 -3.44 -4.12 -5.65
CA GLN A 48 -3.01 -4.91 -4.50
C GLN A 48 -3.39 -4.27 -3.15
N ILE A 49 -3.55 -2.95 -3.07
CA ILE A 49 -3.76 -2.15 -1.86
C ILE A 49 -4.80 -1.07 -2.19
N SER A 50 -5.78 -0.85 -1.31
CA SER A 50 -6.77 0.22 -1.52
C SER A 50 -6.11 1.60 -1.36
N GLU A 51 -6.29 2.49 -2.34
CA GLU A 51 -5.90 3.92 -2.24
C GLU A 51 -6.54 4.59 -1.02
#